data_AF-A0A1F4HGV5-F1
#
_entry.id   AF-A0A1F4HGV5-F1
#
_cell.length_a   1.000
_cell.length_b   1.000
_cell.length_c   1.000
_cell.angle_alpha   90.00
_cell.angle_beta   90.00
_cell.angle_gamma   90.00
#
_symmetry.space_group_name_H-M   'P 1'
#
loop_
_entity.id
_entity.type
_entity.pdbx_description
1 polymer ?
#
loop_
_entity_poly.entity_id
_entity_poly.type
_entity_poly.pdbx_seq_one_letter_code
_entity_poly.pdbx_strand_id
1 'polypeptide(L)'
;MRLQPQSEHPHGLSDAAFDALFTTDKPIIFAYHGYPLLIHRLTYRRSNHHNLHVRGFKEEGTTTTPFDMAVRNDLDRFHLVMDTIDRLPQTGDKGSYLKQQIKDKLVEHKQYIAEHGEDMPEIRNWRWPGSIAGDKP
;
A
#
# COMPACT_ATOMS: atom_id res chain seq x y z
N MET A 1 -17.73 -5.32 -6.12
CA MET A 1 -18.06 -6.53 -5.33
C MET A 1 -17.29 -7.80 -5.74
N ARG A 2 -16.19 -7.73 -6.51
CA ARG A 2 -15.45 -8.93 -6.95
C ARG A 2 -14.76 -9.70 -5.82
N LEU A 3 -14.33 -9.03 -4.77
CA LEU A 3 -13.64 -9.67 -3.64
C LEU A 3 -14.55 -10.57 -2.80
N GLN A 4 -15.88 -10.37 -2.83
CA GLN A 4 -16.83 -11.23 -2.12
C GLN A 4 -16.91 -12.62 -2.76
N PRO A 5 -17.17 -13.68 -1.96
CA PRO A 5 -17.48 -15.00 -2.48
C PRO A 5 -18.65 -14.97 -3.44
N GLN A 6 -18.63 -15.84 -4.45
CA GLN A 6 -19.72 -15.94 -5.42
C GLN A 6 -21.06 -16.32 -4.76
N SER A 7 -21.03 -17.00 -3.61
CA SER A 7 -22.22 -17.32 -2.81
C SER A 7 -22.90 -16.09 -2.18
N GLU A 8 -22.16 -15.00 -1.97
CA GLU A 8 -22.68 -13.75 -1.39
C GLU A 8 -23.02 -12.70 -2.46
N HIS A 9 -22.42 -12.81 -3.66
CA HIS A 9 -22.67 -11.87 -4.75
C HIS A 9 -22.49 -12.53 -6.14
N PRO A 10 -23.41 -12.34 -7.10
CA PRO A 10 -23.37 -13.02 -8.41
C PRO A 10 -22.11 -12.70 -9.23
N HIS A 11 -21.51 -11.53 -9.02
CA HIS A 11 -20.24 -11.15 -9.64
C HIS A 11 -19.01 -11.40 -8.77
N GLY A 12 -19.15 -12.06 -7.62
CA GLY A 12 -18.05 -12.43 -6.74
C GLY A 12 -17.06 -13.39 -7.42
N LEU A 13 -15.79 -13.36 -7.00
CA LEU A 13 -14.80 -14.35 -7.42
C LEU A 13 -15.10 -15.70 -6.74
N SER A 14 -14.92 -16.79 -7.49
CA SER A 14 -14.80 -18.13 -6.89
C SER A 14 -13.58 -18.17 -5.96
N ASP A 15 -13.58 -19.08 -4.99
CA ASP A 15 -12.46 -19.20 -4.05
C ASP A 15 -11.16 -19.55 -4.78
N ALA A 16 -11.20 -20.48 -5.74
CA ALA A 16 -10.04 -20.82 -6.56
C ALA A 16 -9.46 -19.62 -7.33
N ALA A 17 -10.31 -18.74 -7.86
CA ALA A 17 -9.86 -17.55 -8.57
C ALA A 17 -9.28 -16.49 -7.61
N PHE A 18 -9.82 -16.38 -6.40
CA PHE A 18 -9.26 -15.52 -5.37
C PHE A 18 -7.87 -16.03 -4.94
N ASP A 19 -7.75 -17.32 -4.63
CA ASP A 19 -6.50 -17.96 -4.18
C ASP A 19 -5.43 -17.91 -5.26
N ALA A 20 -5.79 -17.99 -6.55
CA ALA A 20 -4.85 -17.80 -7.66
C ALA A 20 -4.24 -16.39 -7.70
N LEU A 21 -4.99 -15.36 -7.28
CA LEU A 21 -4.53 -13.96 -7.27
C LEU A 21 -3.78 -13.60 -5.99
N PHE A 22 -4.31 -14.03 -4.85
CA PHE A 22 -3.88 -13.59 -3.53
C PHE A 22 -3.09 -14.64 -2.76
N THR A 23 -2.87 -15.81 -3.37
CA THR A 23 -2.21 -16.98 -2.78
C THR A 23 -2.99 -17.53 -1.58
N THR A 24 -2.61 -18.72 -1.13
CA THR A 24 -3.24 -19.37 0.03
C THR A 24 -2.51 -19.09 1.34
N ASP A 25 -1.25 -18.65 1.27
CA ASP A 25 -0.33 -18.68 2.41
C ASP A 25 0.67 -17.50 2.47
N LYS A 26 0.80 -16.67 1.42
CA LYS A 26 1.77 -15.56 1.42
C LYS A 26 1.16 -14.28 1.98
N PRO A 27 1.95 -13.41 2.63
CA PRO A 27 1.51 -12.08 3.04
C PRO A 27 0.98 -11.25 1.87
N ILE A 28 -0.11 -10.51 2.09
CA ILE A 28 -0.72 -9.61 1.10
C ILE A 28 -0.70 -8.19 1.66
N ILE A 29 -0.04 -7.27 0.95
CA ILE A 29 -0.19 -5.84 1.17
C ILE A 29 -1.24 -5.31 0.20
N PHE A 30 -2.34 -4.79 0.74
CA PHE A 30 -3.46 -4.29 -0.05
C PHE A 30 -3.62 -2.78 0.16
N ALA A 31 -3.23 -1.98 -0.83
CA ALA A 31 -3.46 -0.54 -0.84
C ALA A 31 -4.87 -0.24 -1.39
N TYR A 32 -5.72 0.40 -0.58
CA TYR A 32 -7.11 0.69 -0.92
C TYR A 32 -7.41 2.19 -0.78
N HIS A 33 -8.22 2.74 -1.69
CA HIS A 33 -8.52 4.18 -1.71
C HIS A 33 -9.50 4.61 -0.61
N GLY A 34 -10.29 3.68 -0.05
CA GLY A 34 -11.26 3.96 1.00
C GLY A 34 -10.85 3.35 2.35
N TYR A 35 -11.83 3.15 3.23
CA TYR A 35 -11.57 2.58 4.54
C TYR A 35 -11.13 1.11 4.48
N PRO A 36 -10.01 0.74 5.13
CA PRO A 36 -9.51 -0.64 5.19
C PRO A 36 -10.55 -1.66 5.68
N LEU A 37 -11.42 -1.25 6.60
CA LEU A 37 -12.45 -2.10 7.20
C LEU A 37 -13.38 -2.73 6.16
N LEU A 38 -13.67 -2.03 5.06
CA LEU A 38 -14.49 -2.59 4.00
C LEU A 38 -13.83 -3.81 3.38
N ILE A 39 -12.53 -3.74 3.07
CA ILE A 39 -11.81 -4.85 2.45
C ILE A 39 -11.81 -6.06 3.38
N HIS A 40 -11.50 -5.88 4.67
CA HIS A 40 -11.57 -6.96 5.65
C HIS A 40 -12.98 -7.59 5.71
N ARG A 41 -14.04 -6.77 5.68
CA ARG A 41 -15.42 -7.27 5.64
C ARG A 41 -15.74 -8.04 4.36
N LEU A 42 -15.18 -7.65 3.21
CA LEU A 42 -15.44 -8.34 1.94
C LEU A 42 -14.65 -9.66 1.83
N THR A 43 -13.53 -9.80 2.56
CA THR A 43 -12.60 -10.94 2.44
C THR A 43 -12.56 -11.87 3.66
N TYR A 44 -13.29 -11.60 4.75
CA TYR A 44 -13.18 -12.36 6.00
C TYR A 44 -13.39 -13.89 5.90
N ARG A 45 -14.03 -14.38 4.82
CA ARG A 45 -14.22 -15.83 4.56
C ARG A 45 -13.20 -16.43 3.58
N ARG A 46 -12.25 -15.64 3.06
CA ARG A 46 -11.28 -16.10 2.06
C ARG A 46 -10.11 -16.83 2.71
N SER A 47 -9.58 -17.88 2.08
CA SER A 47 -8.55 -18.77 2.64
C SER A 47 -7.37 -18.04 3.31
N ASN A 48 -6.84 -17.00 2.67
CA ASN A 48 -5.65 -16.27 3.12
C ASN A 48 -5.95 -14.94 3.82
N HIS A 49 -7.19 -14.73 4.31
CA HIS A 49 -7.61 -13.42 4.83
C HIS A 49 -6.83 -12.97 6.08
N HIS A 50 -6.24 -13.90 6.84
CA HIS A 50 -5.42 -13.61 8.02
C HIS A 50 -4.06 -12.97 7.66
N ASN A 51 -3.56 -13.20 6.44
CA ASN A 51 -2.35 -12.59 5.90
C ASN A 51 -2.62 -11.30 5.11
N LEU A 52 -3.88 -10.86 5.04
CA LEU A 52 -4.28 -9.65 4.35
C LEU A 52 -4.07 -8.43 5.24
N HIS A 53 -3.06 -7.62 4.91
CA HIS A 53 -2.83 -6.33 5.55
C HIS A 53 -3.30 -5.21 4.62
N VAL A 54 -4.32 -4.48 5.07
CA VAL A 54 -4.95 -3.44 4.26
C VAL A 54 -4.53 -2.06 4.75
N ARG A 55 -3.98 -1.25 3.85
CA ARG A 55 -3.80 0.19 4.03
C ARG A 55 -4.87 0.93 3.26
N GLY A 56 -5.29 2.08 3.78
CA GLY A 56 -6.30 2.91 3.14
C GLY A 56 -6.56 4.16 3.95
N PHE A 57 -7.64 4.86 3.63
CA PHE A 57 -7.95 6.14 4.26
C PHE A 57 -8.24 5.98 5.76
N LYS A 58 -7.63 6.87 6.55
CA LYS A 58 -7.69 6.91 8.02
C LYS A 58 -8.30 8.21 8.56
N GLU A 59 -8.96 9.01 7.72
CA GLU A 59 -9.43 10.37 8.07
C GLU A 59 -8.31 11.37 8.35
N GLU A 60 -7.07 11.07 7.96
CA GLU A 60 -5.96 11.98 8.19
C GLU A 60 -5.72 12.83 6.94
N GLY A 61 -5.97 14.13 7.05
CA GLY A 61 -5.84 15.04 5.91
C GLY A 61 -5.90 16.51 6.31
N THR A 62 -5.25 17.34 5.50
CA THR A 62 -5.30 18.80 5.61
C THR A 62 -4.89 19.43 4.27
N THR A 63 -4.85 20.74 4.17
CA THR A 63 -4.22 21.42 3.03
C THR A 63 -2.72 21.13 3.05
N THR A 64 -2.28 20.21 2.20
CA THR A 64 -0.90 19.75 2.10
C THR A 64 -0.60 19.24 0.69
N THR A 65 0.61 18.75 0.45
CA THR A 65 1.04 18.23 -0.85
C THR A 65 0.41 16.86 -1.16
N PRO A 66 0.27 16.46 -2.44
CA PRO A 66 -0.36 15.20 -2.80
C PRO A 66 0.26 13.95 -2.16
N PHE A 67 1.59 13.85 -2.09
CA PHE A 67 2.23 12.69 -1.46
C PHE A 67 2.11 12.74 0.06
N ASP A 68 2.15 13.92 0.68
CA ASP A 68 1.93 14.06 2.12
C ASP A 68 0.53 13.57 2.55
N MET A 69 -0.48 13.76 1.71
CA MET A 69 -1.81 13.18 1.94
C MET A 69 -1.77 11.65 2.05
N ALA A 70 -0.95 10.98 1.23
CA ALA A 70 -0.76 9.53 1.31
C ALA A 70 0.07 9.13 2.54
N VAL A 71 1.12 9.91 2.87
CA VAL A 71 1.98 9.69 4.05
C VAL A 71 1.16 9.73 5.34
N ARG A 72 0.27 10.71 5.50
CA ARG A 72 -0.63 10.84 6.66
C ARG A 72 -1.55 9.65 6.87
N ASN A 73 -1.88 8.93 5.80
CA ASN A 73 -2.73 7.74 5.83
C ASN A 73 -1.92 6.42 5.85
N ASP A 74 -0.58 6.50 5.94
CA ASP A 74 0.35 5.38 5.78
C ASP A 74 0.14 4.59 4.48
N LEU A 75 -0.35 5.24 3.43
CA LEU A 75 -0.68 4.63 2.14
C LEU A 75 0.41 4.88 1.09
N ASP A 76 1.41 5.69 1.43
CA ASP A 76 2.50 6.01 0.52
C ASP A 76 3.52 4.87 0.40
N ARG A 77 4.37 4.96 -0.63
CA ARG A 77 5.35 3.92 -0.96
C ARG A 77 6.35 3.62 0.16
N PHE A 78 6.66 4.58 1.04
CA PHE A 78 7.56 4.35 2.16
C PHE A 78 6.92 3.43 3.19
N HIS A 79 5.70 3.73 3.62
CA HIS A 79 4.97 2.86 4.56
C HIS A 79 4.68 1.48 3.96
N LEU A 80 4.33 1.39 2.68
CA LEU A 80 4.11 0.10 2.02
C LEU A 80 5.37 -0.78 1.97
N VAL A 81 6.55 -0.19 1.76
CA VAL A 81 7.81 -0.95 1.81
C VAL A 81 8.11 -1.40 3.24
N MET A 82 7.93 -0.52 4.24
CA MET A 82 8.12 -0.90 5.65
C MET A 82 7.20 -2.05 6.06
N ASP A 83 5.92 -2.01 5.65
CA ASP A 83 4.95 -3.09 5.90
C ASP A 83 5.35 -4.41 5.24
N THR A 84 5.97 -4.32 4.06
CA THR A 84 6.48 -5.49 3.34
C THR A 84 7.64 -6.12 4.11
N ILE A 85 8.60 -5.30 4.57
CA ILE A 85 9.76 -5.76 5.36
C ILE A 85 9.28 -6.48 6.62
N ASP A 86 8.32 -5.90 7.34
CA ASP A 86 7.82 -6.45 8.62
C ASP A 86 7.13 -7.81 8.48
N ARG A 87 6.67 -8.17 7.27
CA ARG A 87 5.93 -9.41 6.99
C ARG A 87 6.77 -10.46 6.28
N LEU A 88 7.96 -10.10 5.81
CA LEU A 88 8.87 -11.00 5.11
C LEU A 88 10.06 -11.33 6.02
N PRO A 89 10.00 -12.46 6.77
CA PRO A 89 11.03 -12.82 7.74
C PRO A 89 12.42 -12.99 7.11
N GLN A 90 12.48 -13.32 5.81
CA GLN A 90 13.72 -13.48 5.06
C GLN A 90 14.51 -12.18 4.84
N THR A 91 13.97 -11.02 5.18
CA THR A 91 14.64 -9.72 4.94
C THR A 91 15.79 -9.46 5.92
N GLY A 92 15.72 -10.01 7.14
CA GLY A 92 16.78 -9.94 8.16
C GLY A 92 17.34 -8.53 8.39
N ASP A 93 18.64 -8.45 8.66
CA ASP A 93 19.33 -7.18 8.97
C ASP A 93 19.28 -6.18 7.80
N LYS A 94 19.29 -6.66 6.56
CA LYS A 94 19.17 -5.81 5.37
C LYS A 94 17.82 -5.11 5.32
N GLY A 95 16.76 -5.84 5.67
CA GLY A 95 15.41 -5.28 5.83
C GLY A 95 15.37 -4.21 6.92
N SER A 96 15.94 -4.50 8.09
CA SER A 96 16.02 -3.55 9.20
C SER A 96 16.75 -2.27 8.82
N TYR A 97 17.89 -2.38 8.12
CA TYR A 97 18.65 -1.23 7.64
C TYR A 97 17.85 -0.40 6.63
N LEU A 98 17.24 -1.04 5.62
CA LEU A 98 16.40 -0.34 4.64
C LEU A 98 15.21 0.34 5.33
N LYS A 99 14.57 -0.31 6.29
CA LYS A 99 13.47 0.27 7.07
C LYS A 99 13.92 1.54 7.82
N GLN A 100 15.14 1.56 8.36
CA GLN A 100 15.70 2.76 8.99
C GLN A 100 15.89 3.89 7.97
N GLN A 101 16.47 3.61 6.81
CA GLN A 101 16.65 4.61 5.74
C GLN A 101 15.31 5.20 5.29
N ILE A 102 14.25 4.38 5.24
CA ILE A 102 12.90 4.83 4.86
C ILE A 102 12.29 5.72 5.96
N LYS A 103 12.53 5.44 7.24
CA LYS A 103 12.12 6.33 8.33
C LYS A 103 12.82 7.68 8.24
N ASP A 104 14.12 7.68 7.94
CA ASP A 104 14.89 8.91 7.76
C ASP A 104 14.33 9.72 6.58
N LYS A 105 13.92 9.05 5.49
CA LYS A 105 13.22 9.66 4.34
C LYS A 105 11.87 10.30 4.70
N LEU A 106 11.11 9.71 5.63
CA LEU A 106 9.87 10.32 6.12
C LEU A 106 10.13 11.61 6.93
N VAL A 107 11.24 11.66 7.68
CA VAL A 107 11.68 12.87 8.38
C VAL A 107 12.10 13.94 7.38
N GLU A 108 12.90 13.58 6.38
CA GLU A 108 13.31 14.46 5.28
C GLU A 108 12.09 15.02 4.53
N HIS A 109 11.13 14.15 4.17
CA HIS A 109 9.87 14.55 3.52
C HIS A 109 9.15 15.64 4.32
N LYS A 110 8.96 15.42 5.63
CA LYS A 110 8.26 16.37 6.50
C LYS A 110 8.95 17.73 6.54
N GLN A 111 10.28 17.76 6.56
CA GLN A 111 11.05 18.99 6.53
C GLN A 111 10.92 19.68 5.18
N TYR A 112 11.08 18.93 4.09
CA TYR A 112 11.03 19.43 2.72
C TYR A 112 9.70 20.09 2.38
N ILE A 113 8.57 19.45 2.69
CA ILE A 113 7.25 20.03 2.37
C ILE A 113 6.97 21.30 3.19
N ALA A 114 7.51 21.40 4.40
CA ALA A 114 7.34 22.58 5.25
C ALA A 114 8.18 23.76 4.75
N GLU A 115 9.35 23.50 4.20
CA GLU A 115 10.25 24.52 3.65
C GLU A 115 9.83 24.96 2.23
N HIS A 116 9.46 24.02 1.37
CA HIS A 116 9.28 24.27 -0.06
C HIS A 116 7.82 24.30 -0.51
N GLY A 117 6.88 23.74 0.26
CA GLY A 117 5.46 23.69 -0.11
C GLY A 117 5.13 22.73 -1.27
N GLU A 118 6.06 21.87 -1.66
CA GLU A 118 5.91 20.88 -2.71
C GLU A 118 6.55 19.54 -2.31
N ASP A 119 6.11 18.44 -2.93
CA ASP A 119 6.69 17.11 -2.69
C ASP A 119 8.16 17.04 -3.13
N MET A 120 8.95 16.20 -2.47
CA MET A 120 10.37 16.03 -2.80
C MET A 120 10.58 15.70 -4.28
N PRO A 121 11.68 16.14 -4.92
CA PRO A 121 11.93 15.89 -6.33
C PRO A 121 11.94 14.39 -6.68
N GLU A 122 12.42 13.54 -5.77
CA GLU A 122 12.41 12.07 -5.94
C GLU A 122 11.01 11.47 -5.97
N ILE A 123 10.00 12.13 -5.39
CA ILE A 123 8.59 11.75 -5.50
C ILE A 123 8.04 12.21 -6.84
N ARG A 124 8.18 13.50 -7.14
CA ARG A 124 7.57 14.13 -8.32
C ARG A 124 8.14 13.63 -9.64
N ASN A 125 9.44 13.37 -9.67
CA ASN A 125 10.15 12.98 -10.88
C ASN A 125 10.27 11.46 -11.05
N TRP A 126 9.71 10.67 -10.12
CA TRP A 126 9.74 9.22 -10.22
C TRP A 126 8.95 8.73 -11.43
N ARG A 127 9.48 7.70 -12.08
CA ARG A 127 8.84 7.02 -13.21
C ARG A 127 8.98 5.52 -13.07
N TRP A 128 8.02 4.79 -13.63
CA TRP A 128 8.11 3.34 -13.70
C TRP A 128 9.30 2.92 -14.59
N PRO A 129 10.22 2.06 -14.11
CA PRO A 129 11.28 1.54 -14.95
C PRO A 129 10.69 0.77 -16.14
N GLY A 130 10.93 1.24 -17.35
CA GLY A 130 10.38 0.66 -18.59
C GLY A 130 9.17 1.39 -19.18
N SER A 131 8.66 2.46 -18.56
CA SER A 131 7.73 3.36 -19.26
C SER A 131 8.48 4.10 -20.37
N ILE A 132 8.11 3.89 -21.63
CA ILE A 132 8.59 4.72 -22.74
C ILE A 132 8.00 6.12 -22.54
N ALA A 133 8.81 7.17 -22.75
CA ALA A 133 8.32 8.55 -22.67
C ALA A 133 7.24 8.79 -23.74
N GLY A 134 5.97 8.65 -23.35
CA GLY A 134 4.83 8.77 -24.28
C GLY A 134 3.55 8.12 -23.78
N ASP A 135 3.64 7.10 -22.93
CA ASP A 135 2.44 6.53 -22.28
C ASP A 135 1.97 7.47 -21.17
N LYS A 136 1.05 8.36 -21.53
CA LYS A 136 0.13 8.93 -20.54
C LYS A 136 -0.88 7.83 -20.15
N PRO A 137 -1.25 7.73 -18.86
CA PRO A 137 -2.38 6.91 -18.44
C PRO A 137 -3.69 7.38 -19.08
#